data_AF-A0A2M8KWB2-F1
#
_entry.id   AF-A0A2M8KWB2-F1
#
_cell.length_a   1.000
_cell.length_b   1.000
_cell.length_c   1.000
_cell.angle_alpha   90.00
_cell.angle_beta   90.00
_cell.angle_gamma   90.00
#
_symmetry.space_group_name_H-M   'P 1'
#
loop_
_entity.id
_entity.type
_entity.pdbx_description
1 polymer ?
#
loop_
_entity_poly.entity_id
_entity_poly.type
_entity_poly.pdbx_seq_one_letter_code
_entity_poly.pdbx_strand_id
1 'polypeptide(L)' 'MVIISLIIFLLILGGYIAFAAALIYHVRTYVIEKDPTHNFIMPFIVVSGILIILSIIFFLRVPWNDLSLL' A
#
# COMPACT_ATOMS: atom_id res chain seq x y z
N MET A 1 -18.38 -5.94 13.58
CA MET A 1 -17.94 -4.98 12.53
C MET A 1 -16.53 -5.26 12.02
N VAL A 2 -15.62 -5.79 12.86
CA VAL A 2 -14.25 -6.21 12.47
C VAL A 2 -14.16 -6.91 11.11
N ILE A 3 -14.99 -7.92 10.84
CA ILE A 3 -14.89 -8.73 9.62
C ILE A 3 -15.12 -7.88 8.37
N ILE A 4 -16.13 -7.00 8.38
CA ILE A 4 -16.43 -6.11 7.25
C ILE A 4 -15.28 -5.11 7.06
N SER A 5 -14.81 -4.49 8.15
CA SER A 5 -13.66 -3.57 8.10
C SER A 5 -12.40 -4.24 7.58
N LEU A 6 -12.15 -5.50 7.97
CA LEU A 6 -11.01 -6.28 7.49
C LEU A 6 -11.11 -6.56 5.99
N ILE A 7 -12.29 -6.95 5.50
CA ILE A 7 -12.50 -7.18 4.05
C ILE A 7 -12.24 -5.90 3.27
N ILE A 8 -12.80 -4.77 3.70
CA ILE A 8 -12.59 -3.47 3.05
C ILE A 8 -11.10 -3.08 3.09
N PHE A 9 -10.45 -3.26 4.24
CA PHE A 9 -9.03 -2.97 4.41
C PHE A 9 -8.16 -3.82 3.45
N LEU A 10 -8.42 -5.13 3.37
CA LEU A 10 -7.69 -6.02 2.46
C LEU A 10 -7.92 -5.66 0.99
N LEU A 11 -9.12 -5.21 0.63
CA LEU A 11 -9.43 -4.79 -0.75
C LEU A 11 -8.68 -3.51 -1.12
N ILE A 12 -8.63 -2.53 -0.21
CA ILE A 12 -7.85 -1.30 -0.39
C ILE A 12 -6.36 -1.63 -0.46
N LEU A 13 -5.86 -2.46 0.45
CA LEU A 13 -4.46 -2.85 0.51
C LEU A 13 -4.03 -3.61 -0.76
N GLY A 14 -4.85 -4.57 -1.20
CA GLY A 14 -4.63 -5.30 -2.45
C GLY A 14 -4.64 -4.38 -3.67
N GLY A 15 -5.61 -3.45 -3.75
CA GLY A 15 -5.68 -2.44 -4.80
C GLY A 15 -4.45 -1.52 -4.83
N TYR A 16 -3.96 -1.11 -3.66
CA TYR A 16 -2.74 -0.33 -3.54
C TYR A 16 -1.51 -1.10 -4.04
N ILE A 17 -1.35 -2.36 -3.65
CA ILE A 17 -0.24 -3.22 -4.10
C ILE A 17 -0.30 -3.39 -5.63
N ALA A 18 -1.48 -3.67 -6.18
CA ALA A 18 -1.67 -3.82 -7.62
C ALA A 18 -1.32 -2.51 -8.38
N PHE A 19 -1.77 -1.37 -7.85
CA PHE A 19 -1.46 -0.06 -8.43
C PHE A 19 0.05 0.25 -8.36
N ALA A 20 0.69 0.02 -7.22
CA ALA A 20 2.13 0.23 -7.06
C ALA A 20 2.93 -0.67 -8.01
N ALA A 21 2.53 -1.94 -8.16
CA ALA A 21 3.16 -2.88 -9.10
C ALA A 21 2.99 -2.42 -10.56
N ALA A 22 1.79 -1.98 -10.94
CA ALA A 22 1.54 -1.44 -12.28
C ALA A 22 2.38 -0.19 -12.57
N LEU A 23 2.53 0.69 -11.58
CA LEU A 23 3.35 1.90 -11.70
C LEU A 23 4.83 1.56 -11.85
N ILE A 24 5.35 0.62 -11.05
CA ILE A 24 6.72 0.12 -11.20
C ILE A 24 6.92 -0.50 -12.58
N TYR A 25 5.98 -1.33 -13.04
CA TYR A 25 6.05 -1.95 -14.37
C TYR A 25 6.05 -0.90 -15.49
N HIS A 26 5.19 0.11 -15.38
CA HIS A 26 5.10 1.20 -16.35
C HIS A 26 6.41 2.01 -16.39
N VAL A 27 6.92 2.43 -15.24
CA VAL A 27 8.20 3.16 -15.15
C VAL A 27 9.34 2.31 -15.72
N ARG A 28 9.37 1.01 -15.40
CA ARG A 28 10.40 0.12 -15.95
C ARG A 28 10.32 0.01 -17.47
N THR A 29 9.13 -0.18 -18.00
CA THR A 29 8.95 -0.41 -19.44
C THR A 29 9.18 0.86 -20.27
N TYR A 30 8.78 2.03 -19.78
CA TYR A 30 8.68 3.23 -20.61
C TYR A 30 9.66 4.37 -20.24
N VAL A 31 10.34 4.31 -19.09
CA VAL A 31 11.21 5.41 -18.62
C VAL A 31 12.69 5.01 -18.57
N ILE A 32 13.01 3.72 -18.46
CA ILE A 32 14.38 3.22 -18.21
C ILE A 32 15.39 3.55 -19.31
N GLU A 33 14.98 3.80 -20.55
CA GLU A 33 15.93 4.20 -21.62
C GLU A 33 16.74 5.46 -21.26
N LYS A 34 16.28 6.29 -20.30
CA LYS A 34 16.95 7.53 -19.88
C LYS A 34 17.65 7.47 -18.52
N ASP A 35 17.40 6.46 -17.67
CA ASP A 35 18.03 6.36 -16.35
C ASP A 35 18.32 4.90 -15.96
N PRO A 36 19.54 4.39 -16.23
CA PRO A 36 19.90 3.00 -15.95
C PRO A 36 20.02 2.70 -14.45
N THR A 37 20.08 3.72 -13.60
CA THR A 37 20.26 3.53 -12.15
C THR A 37 18.98 3.12 -11.42
N HIS A 38 17.82 3.25 -12.07
CA HIS A 38 16.51 2.96 -11.46
C HIS A 38 16.31 3.69 -10.12
N ASN A 39 16.96 4.85 -9.93
CA ASN A 39 17.08 5.51 -8.63
C ASN A 39 15.72 5.89 -8.01
N PHE A 40 14.67 6.01 -8.81
CA PHE A 40 13.31 6.29 -8.32
C PHE A 40 12.57 5.05 -7.79
N ILE A 41 12.85 3.85 -8.33
CA ILE A 41 12.08 2.64 -8.02
C ILE A 41 12.37 2.15 -6.61
N MET A 42 13.64 2.15 -6.19
CA MET A 42 14.01 1.62 -4.87
C MET A 42 13.44 2.45 -3.71
N PRO A 43 13.55 3.80 -3.68
CA PRO A 43 12.90 4.62 -2.67
C PRO A 43 11.38 4.46 -2.68
N PHE A 44 10.75 4.38 -3.87
CA PHE A 44 9.31 4.17 -3.98
C PHE A 44 8.86 2.85 -3.34
N ILE A 45 9.56 1.74 -3.60
CA ILE A 45 9.28 0.44 -2.99
C ILE A 45 9.42 0.51 -1.47
N VAL A 46 10.52 1.11 -0.98
CA VAL A 46 10.78 1.23 0.46
C VAL A 46 9.68 2.03 1.16
N VAL A 47 9.35 3.22 0.63
CA VAL A 47 8.29 4.07 1.20
C VAL A 47 6.94 3.37 1.15
N SER A 48 6.61 2.71 0.04
CA SER A 48 5.36 1.95 -0.10
C SER A 48 5.27 0.81 0.91
N GLY A 49 6.37 0.09 1.15
CA GLY A 49 6.44 -0.96 2.16
C GLY A 49 6.24 -0.44 3.58
N ILE A 50 6.84 0.71 3.91
CA ILE A 50 6.62 1.38 5.21
C ILE A 50 5.15 1.76 5.39
N LEU A 51 4.52 2.34 4.37
CA LEU A 51 3.10 2.72 4.42
C LEU A 51 2.19 1.52 4.61
N ILE A 52 2.47 0.39 3.95
CA ILE A 52 1.74 -0.87 4.15
C ILE A 52 1.84 -1.31 5.62
N ILE A 53 3.04 -1.34 6.19
CA ILE A 53 3.25 -1.73 7.60
C ILE A 53 2.49 -0.79 8.55
N LEU A 54 2.62 0.53 8.34
CA LEU A 54 1.91 1.52 9.16
C LEU A 54 0.40 1.35 9.06
N SER A 55 -0.14 1.10 7.87
CA SER A 55 -1.58 0.87 7.68
C SER A 55 -2.08 -0.32 8.48
N ILE A 56 -1.31 -1.41 8.56
CA ILE A 56 -1.64 -2.60 9.35
C ILE A 56 -1.62 -2.25 10.85
N ILE A 57 -0.60 -1.53 11.31
CA ILE A 57 -0.49 -1.10 12.71
C ILE A 57 -1.68 -0.23 13.10
N PHE A 58 -2.05 0.74 12.26
CA PHE A 58 -3.20 1.61 12.52
C PHE A 58 -4.51 0.82 12.50
N PHE A 59 -4.68 -0.09 11.54
CA PHE A 59 -5.86 -0.95 11.50
C PHE A 59 -6.01 -1.76 12.80
N LEU A 60 -4.93 -2.36 13.31
CA LEU A 60 -4.98 -3.14 14.56
C LEU A 60 -5.25 -2.31 15.81
N ARG A 61 -4.93 -1.01 15.80
CA ARG A 61 -5.17 -0.10 16.93
C ARG A 61 -6.60 0.40 17.04
N VAL A 62 -7.39 0.30 15.97
CA VAL A 62 -8.79 0.74 16.00
C VAL A 62 -9.64 -0.29 16.76
N PRO A 63 -10.42 0.13 17.78
CA PRO A 63 -11.30 -0.77 18.51
C PRO A 63 -12.57 -1.05 17.70
N TRP A 64 -12.45 -1.89 16.67
CA TRP A 64 -13.50 -2.21 15.68
C TRP A 64 -14.83 -2.76 16.22
N ASN A 65 -14.87 -3.16 17.49
CA ASN A 65 -16.07 -3.68 18.15
C ASN A 65 -16.66 -2.71 19.16
N ASP A 66 -15.99 -1.59 19.41
CA ASP A 66 -16.43 -0.61 20.39
C ASP A 66 -17.33 0.43 19.70
N LEU A 67 -18.63 0.26 19.89
CA LEU A 67 -19.66 1.18 19.38
C LEU A 67 -19.76 2.47 20.21
N SER A 68 -19.03 2.60 21.32
CA SER A 68 -19.06 3.79 22.18
C SER A 68 -18.35 5.02 21.59
N LEU A 69 -17.63 4.85 20.47
CA LEU A 69 -16.96 5.91 19.72
C LEU A 69 -17.82 6.51 18.58
N LEU A 70 -19.08 6.09 18.46
CA LEU A 70 -20.10 6.60 17.54
C LEU A 70 -21.19 7.36 18.31
#